data_AF-A0AA36EJF7-F1
#
_entry.id   AF-A0AA36EJF7-F1
#
_cell.length_a   1.000
_cell.length_b   1.000
_cell.length_c   1.000
_cell.angle_alpha   90.00
_cell.angle_beta   90.00
_cell.angle_gamma   90.00
#
_symmetry.space_group_name_H-M   'P 1'
#
loop_
_entity.id
_entity.type
_entity.pdbx_description
1 polymer ?
#
loop_
_entity_poly.entity_id
_entity_poly.type
_entity_poly.pdbx_seq_one_letter_code
_entity_poly.pdbx_strand_id
1 'polypeptide(L)'
;MLLLPPWCRSTGFLQGGYPEVDSAENLGEVLRGDRIENSPYEFKMRVPRMCNIVCRIIPNERTSREFKQKIDDEYQVNMILDNLPLVVPITKSEQEQDSHVQYHHGYFVGHKVWYAGMKEDRYLINNHLTFTVKFHKDPEFEYARIVGFEVKPFSVKHQYDGEWSDDTRLTTCDPHAKKLVAGVDPPQEIEDKKEIIFTYDVEFQESDVKWASRWDTYLLMPDDQIHWFSIVNSLMIVLFLSGMVAMIMLRTLYRDISNYNKQEEESKFEQETGWKLLHGDVFRPPVNSDLLCVYVGSGVQFSGMILAAMIFALLGFLSPSNRGGLMTALLLLWVLMAVFGGYATTRLYKSFKKSNWKTITLKTGVMFPGVIFVMFFILNALIWGEKSSGAVPFSTMFALVFLWFCISVPLVFAGGYIGFRKPAIENPVKTNKIPRQIPEQPWYTRSTFSILIGGVLPFGAVFIELFFILTSICCVVKIMNGGGGRI
;
A
#
# COMPACT_ATOMS: atom_id res chain seq x y z
N MET A 1 17.80 1.04 12.61
CA MET A 1 17.18 2.23 13.22
C MET A 1 15.80 1.80 13.65
N LEU A 2 15.65 1.52 14.95
CA LEU A 2 14.61 0.68 15.50
C LEU A 2 13.43 1.55 15.96
N LEU A 3 12.23 1.24 15.47
CA LEU A 3 10.99 1.87 15.92
C LEU A 3 10.64 1.43 17.36
N LEU A 4 10.12 2.35 18.16
CA LEU A 4 10.16 2.28 19.62
C LEU A 4 8.80 1.98 20.27
N PRO A 5 8.76 1.15 21.33
CA PRO A 5 7.72 1.23 22.35
C PRO A 5 7.77 2.59 23.11
N PRO A 6 6.74 3.46 23.02
CA PRO A 6 6.77 4.83 23.56
C PRO A 6 6.90 4.95 25.10
N TRP A 7 6.84 3.84 25.83
CA TRP A 7 6.75 3.80 27.29
C TRP A 7 8.10 3.92 28.02
N CYS A 8 9.23 3.76 27.32
CA CYS A 8 10.57 3.98 27.88
C CYS A 8 11.15 5.36 27.51
N ARG A 9 10.35 6.30 26.99
CA ARG A 9 10.84 7.59 26.51
C ARG A 9 11.15 8.50 27.72
N SER A 10 12.43 8.79 27.95
CA SER A 10 12.84 9.94 28.77
C SER A 10 12.68 11.21 27.92
N THR A 11 12.11 12.26 28.49
CA THR A 11 11.80 13.54 27.83
C THR A 11 12.89 14.05 26.87
N GLY A 12 12.65 13.95 25.56
CA GLY A 12 13.44 14.62 24.50
C GLY A 12 14.85 14.06 24.22
N PHE A 13 15.30 13.03 24.94
CA PHE A 13 16.59 12.38 24.74
C PHE A 13 16.47 10.89 25.02
N LEU A 14 17.07 10.07 24.14
CA LEU A 14 17.29 8.65 24.45
C LEU A 14 18.21 8.55 25.67
N GLN A 15 17.99 7.51 26.47
CA GLN A 15 18.86 7.17 27.60
C GLN A 15 20.28 6.93 27.05
N GLY A 16 21.17 7.93 27.18
CA GLY A 16 22.47 7.98 26.49
C GLY A 16 22.79 9.27 25.73
N GLY A 17 21.89 10.27 25.69
CA GLY A 17 22.20 11.62 25.19
C GLY A 17 22.19 11.78 23.66
N TYR A 18 21.71 10.78 22.91
CA TYR A 18 21.54 10.90 21.46
C TYR A 18 20.25 11.66 21.13
N PRO A 19 20.29 12.62 20.17
CA PRO A 19 19.10 13.31 19.72
C PRO A 19 18.13 12.33 19.04
N GLU A 20 16.84 12.55 19.23
CA GLU A 20 15.78 11.90 18.47
C GLU A 20 15.91 12.33 17.01
N VAL A 21 16.33 11.41 16.14
CA VAL A 21 16.45 11.65 14.70
C VAL A 21 15.22 11.03 14.04
N ASP A 22 14.35 11.87 13.48
CA ASP A 22 13.30 11.45 12.55
C ASP A 22 13.91 11.50 11.14
N SER A 23 14.16 10.33 10.55
CA SER A 23 14.75 10.24 9.21
C SER A 23 13.80 9.52 8.27
N ALA A 24 13.11 10.28 7.41
CA ALA A 24 12.52 9.74 6.20
C ALA A 24 13.53 9.93 5.05
N GLU A 25 13.85 8.85 4.34
CA GLU A 25 14.87 8.86 3.29
C GLU A 25 14.31 9.35 1.95
N ASN A 26 12.99 9.18 1.71
CA ASN A 26 12.36 9.61 0.47
C ASN A 26 10.89 10.06 0.63
N LEU A 27 10.38 10.76 -0.40
CA LEU A 27 9.02 11.31 -0.41
C LEU A 27 7.94 10.22 -0.26
N GLY A 28 8.20 9.01 -0.75
CA GLY A 28 7.25 7.90 -0.72
C GLY A 28 7.09 7.32 0.69
N GLU A 29 8.16 7.28 1.48
CA GLU A 29 8.10 6.91 2.90
C GLU A 29 7.26 7.92 3.69
N VAL A 30 7.50 9.22 3.47
CA VAL A 30 6.71 10.27 4.16
C VAL A 30 5.23 10.17 3.82
N LEU A 31 4.88 9.85 2.57
CA LEU A 31 3.48 9.70 2.14
C LEU A 31 2.82 8.42 2.64
N ARG A 32 3.59 7.40 2.97
CA ARG A 32 3.09 6.21 3.68
C ARG A 32 2.91 6.46 5.17
N GLY A 33 3.50 7.54 5.71
CA GLY A 33 3.53 7.80 7.14
C GLY A 33 4.61 7.01 7.88
N ASP A 34 5.58 6.45 7.15
CA ASP A 34 6.70 5.72 7.73
C ASP A 34 7.70 6.74 8.31
N ARG A 35 7.59 7.00 9.63
CA ARG A 35 8.53 7.87 10.36
C ARG A 35 9.44 7.02 11.22
N ILE A 36 10.73 7.03 10.94
CA ILE A 36 11.69 6.19 11.64
C ILE A 36 12.26 6.99 12.81
N GLU A 37 12.00 6.51 14.01
CA GLU A 37 12.63 7.00 15.23
C GLU A 37 13.74 6.04 15.68
N ASN A 38 14.67 6.52 16.50
CA ASN A 38 15.70 5.70 17.13
C ASN A 38 15.16 4.98 18.37
N SER A 39 15.64 3.77 18.66
CA SER A 39 15.32 3.05 19.89
C SER A 39 16.41 3.07 20.96
N PRO A 40 16.09 2.75 22.22
CA PRO A 40 17.05 2.59 23.31
C PRO A 40 17.73 1.22 23.25
N TYR A 41 17.33 0.31 22.35
CA TYR A 41 18.06 -0.93 22.10
C TYR A 41 19.33 -0.63 21.32
N GLU A 42 20.48 -0.81 21.97
CA GLU A 42 21.79 -0.64 21.37
C GLU A 42 22.40 -2.01 21.02
N PHE A 43 22.79 -2.20 19.76
CA PHE A 43 23.46 -3.40 19.27
C PHE A 43 24.89 -3.08 18.87
N LYS A 44 25.86 -3.85 19.37
CA LYS A 44 27.24 -3.83 18.90
C LYS A 44 27.47 -5.08 18.06
N MET A 45 27.80 -4.87 16.78
CA MET A 45 27.91 -5.96 15.80
C MET A 45 28.82 -7.08 16.31
N ARG A 46 28.33 -8.33 16.29
CA ARG A 46 29.04 -9.55 16.77
C ARG A 46 29.42 -9.55 18.25
N VAL A 47 28.88 -8.64 19.05
CA VAL A 47 29.04 -8.64 20.51
C VAL A 47 27.69 -9.06 21.11
N PRO A 48 27.51 -10.34 21.48
CA PRO A 48 26.30 -10.75 22.14
C PRO A 48 26.17 -10.04 23.48
N ARG A 49 24.95 -9.64 23.83
CA ARG A 49 24.64 -9.08 25.14
C ARG A 49 23.46 -9.83 25.73
N MET A 50 23.47 -10.01 27.05
CA MET A 50 22.42 -10.71 27.78
C MET A 50 21.92 -9.82 28.91
N CYS A 51 20.63 -9.90 29.20
CA CYS A 51 19.92 -9.26 30.29
C CYS A 51 20.21 -7.75 30.39
N ASN A 52 20.20 -7.04 29.27
CA ASN A 52 20.34 -5.58 29.33
C ASN A 52 19.01 -4.97 29.76
N ILE A 53 19.06 -4.11 30.77
CA ILE A 53 17.90 -3.35 31.23
C ILE A 53 17.72 -2.15 30.30
N VAL A 54 16.53 -2.01 29.74
CA VAL A 54 16.15 -0.86 28.90
C VAL A 54 15.62 0.25 29.79
N CYS A 55 14.55 -0.04 30.51
CA CYS A 55 13.90 0.92 31.40
C CYS A 55 13.07 0.21 32.46
N ARG A 56 12.79 0.93 33.54
CA ARG A 56 11.85 0.54 34.59
C ARG A 56 10.70 1.52 34.60
N ILE A 57 9.47 1.01 34.56
CA ILE A 57 8.26 1.83 34.67
C ILE A 57 7.41 1.35 35.84
N ILE A 58 6.75 2.31 36.50
CA ILE A 58 5.72 2.03 37.49
C ILE A 58 4.42 2.59 36.90
N PRO A 59 3.54 1.75 36.32
CA PRO A 59 2.35 2.20 35.65
C PRO A 59 1.33 2.75 36.66
N ASN A 60 0.77 3.91 36.33
CA ASN A 60 -0.42 4.45 36.97
C ASN A 60 -1.68 3.82 36.35
N GLU A 61 -2.85 3.98 36.98
CA GLU A 61 -4.13 3.42 36.49
C GLU A 61 -4.40 3.75 35.01
N ARG A 62 -4.11 4.98 34.58
CA ARG A 62 -4.22 5.40 33.18
C ARG A 62 -3.29 4.60 32.26
N THR A 63 -2.03 4.45 32.64
CA THR A 63 -1.01 3.73 31.86
C THR A 63 -1.33 2.24 31.77
N SER A 64 -1.78 1.63 32.88
CA SER A 64 -2.25 0.25 32.89
C SER A 64 -3.44 0.05 31.95
N ARG A 65 -4.40 0.99 31.95
CA ARG A 65 -5.55 0.96 31.05
C ARG A 65 -5.13 1.11 29.58
N GLU A 66 -4.20 2.01 29.29
CA GLU A 66 -3.62 2.18 27.94
C GLU A 66 -2.93 0.90 27.46
N PHE A 67 -2.16 0.20 28.32
CA PHE A 67 -1.57 -1.10 27.97
C PHE A 67 -2.62 -2.18 27.71
N LYS A 68 -3.64 -2.28 28.57
CA LYS A 68 -4.73 -3.25 28.39
C LYS A 68 -5.49 -3.02 27.09
N GLN A 69 -5.84 -1.76 26.81
CA GLN A 69 -6.48 -1.38 25.55
C GLN A 69 -5.63 -1.76 24.35
N LYS A 70 -4.32 -1.52 24.40
CA LYS A 70 -3.42 -1.88 23.30
C LYS A 70 -3.26 -3.39 23.11
N ILE A 71 -3.41 -4.18 24.18
CA ILE A 71 -3.44 -5.64 24.05
C ILE A 71 -4.76 -6.09 23.44
N ASP A 72 -5.88 -5.50 23.84
CA ASP A 72 -7.21 -5.79 23.25
C ASP A 72 -7.28 -5.36 21.77
N ASP A 73 -6.62 -4.26 21.40
CA ASP A 73 -6.48 -3.76 20.02
C ASP A 73 -5.36 -4.49 19.23
N GLU A 74 -4.75 -5.54 19.80
CA GLU A 74 -3.68 -6.34 19.17
C GLU A 74 -2.48 -5.52 18.69
N TYR A 75 -2.12 -4.47 19.42
CA TYR A 75 -1.07 -3.53 19.02
C TYR A 75 0.29 -4.21 18.88
N GLN A 76 0.91 -4.00 17.72
CA GLN A 76 2.21 -4.58 17.37
C GLN A 76 3.31 -3.53 17.39
N VAL A 77 4.48 -3.94 17.90
CA VAL A 77 5.69 -3.14 17.86
C VAL A 77 6.53 -3.62 16.68
N ASN A 78 6.60 -2.77 15.67
CA ASN A 78 7.48 -2.96 14.52
C ASN A 78 8.83 -2.32 14.83
N MET A 79 9.93 -2.96 14.39
CA MET A 79 11.28 -2.38 14.44
C MET A 79 12.02 -2.70 13.14
N ILE A 80 13.09 -1.95 12.85
CA ILE A 80 13.85 -2.11 11.60
C ILE A 80 15.36 -2.07 11.88
N LEU A 81 16.10 -3.00 11.29
CA LEU A 81 17.56 -3.05 11.35
C LEU A 81 18.13 -3.26 9.95
N ASP A 82 18.98 -2.33 9.48
CA ASP A 82 19.56 -2.38 8.12
C ASP A 82 18.52 -2.60 7.00
N ASN A 83 17.41 -1.85 7.07
CA ASN A 83 16.21 -1.96 6.22
C ASN A 83 15.41 -3.28 6.33
N LEU A 84 15.82 -4.23 7.15
CA LEU A 84 15.05 -5.45 7.41
C LEU A 84 14.04 -5.23 8.54
N PRO A 85 12.78 -5.69 8.37
CA PRO A 85 11.79 -5.63 9.43
C PRO A 85 12.11 -6.64 10.52
N LEU A 86 11.77 -6.29 11.76
CA LEU A 86 11.77 -7.22 12.87
C LEU A 86 10.67 -8.25 12.66
N VAL A 87 11.02 -9.53 12.81
CA VAL A 87 10.06 -10.62 12.66
C VAL A 87 10.08 -11.60 13.81
N VAL A 88 8.91 -12.16 14.10
CA VAL A 88 8.74 -13.29 15.01
C VAL A 88 8.65 -14.56 14.17
N PRO A 89 9.58 -15.52 14.31
CA PRO A 89 9.49 -16.80 13.63
C PRO A 89 8.37 -17.66 14.26
N ILE A 90 7.39 -18.03 13.44
CA ILE A 90 6.31 -18.95 13.77
C ILE A 90 6.68 -20.32 13.18
N THR A 91 6.96 -21.27 14.06
CA THR A 91 7.13 -22.67 13.68
C THR A 91 5.76 -23.33 13.68
N LYS A 92 5.25 -23.75 12.52
CA LYS A 92 4.07 -24.64 12.48
C LYS A 92 4.50 -26.01 13.02
N SER A 93 3.65 -26.61 13.86
CA SER A 93 3.90 -27.89 14.54
C SER A 93 4.31 -29.00 13.55
N GLU A 94 5.17 -29.90 14.04
CA GLU A 94 5.96 -30.98 13.39
C GLU A 94 5.26 -32.00 12.47
N GLN A 95 4.05 -31.74 11.95
CA GLN A 95 3.33 -32.71 11.10
C GLN A 95 3.66 -32.65 9.61
N GLU A 96 4.39 -31.65 9.13
CA GLU A 96 4.83 -31.57 7.73
C GLU A 96 6.35 -31.57 7.64
N GLN A 97 6.87 -32.51 6.85
CA GLN A 97 8.30 -32.81 6.64
C GLN A 97 9.10 -31.67 6.01
N ASP A 98 8.46 -30.52 5.75
CA ASP A 98 9.08 -29.29 5.28
C ASP A 98 8.59 -28.14 6.18
N SER A 99 9.18 -28.03 7.38
CA SER A 99 8.79 -27.02 8.36
C SER A 99 9.30 -25.65 7.92
N HIS A 100 8.64 -25.04 6.94
CA HIS A 100 8.91 -23.66 6.56
C HIS A 100 8.58 -22.75 7.75
N VAL A 101 9.61 -22.09 8.29
CA VAL A 101 9.45 -21.05 9.31
C VAL A 101 8.72 -19.88 8.69
N GLN A 102 7.52 -19.60 9.17
CA GLN A 102 6.77 -18.42 8.76
C GLN A 102 7.24 -17.24 9.60
N TYR A 103 7.37 -16.07 8.99
CA TYR A 103 7.76 -14.86 9.71
C TYR A 103 6.57 -13.93 9.87
N HIS A 104 6.29 -13.54 11.10
CA HIS A 104 5.29 -12.54 11.42
C HIS A 104 5.98 -11.19 11.68
N HIS A 105 5.50 -10.09 11.09
CA HIS A 105 6.11 -8.78 11.27
C HIS A 105 5.79 -8.19 12.65
N GLY A 106 6.82 -7.69 13.33
CA GLY A 106 6.66 -7.13 14.67
C GLY A 106 6.25 -8.17 15.72
N TYR A 107 6.24 -7.72 16.98
CA TYR A 107 5.77 -8.52 18.12
C TYR A 107 4.62 -7.80 18.83
N PHE A 108 3.71 -8.56 19.42
CA PHE A 108 2.60 -8.00 20.19
C PHE A 108 3.09 -7.43 21.52
N VAL A 109 2.53 -6.30 21.95
CA VAL A 109 2.84 -5.71 23.27
C VAL A 109 2.58 -6.67 24.42
N GLY A 110 1.58 -7.54 24.27
CA GLY A 110 1.21 -8.51 25.29
C GLY A 110 0.10 -9.44 24.80
N HIS A 111 -0.34 -10.31 25.70
CA HIS A 111 -1.38 -11.30 25.41
C HIS A 111 -2.38 -11.40 26.55
N LYS A 112 -3.61 -11.75 26.20
CA LYS A 112 -4.68 -12.02 27.15
C LYS A 112 -4.72 -13.51 27.47
N VAL A 113 -4.74 -13.86 28.75
CA VAL A 113 -4.83 -15.25 29.21
C VAL A 113 -6.07 -15.45 30.05
N TRP A 114 -6.84 -16.47 29.69
CA TRP A 114 -7.99 -16.93 30.47
C TRP A 114 -7.60 -18.17 31.29
N TYR A 115 -7.72 -18.05 32.62
CA TYR A 115 -7.53 -19.18 33.53
C TYR A 115 -8.90 -19.73 33.93
N ALA A 116 -9.11 -21.03 33.74
CA ALA A 116 -10.33 -21.71 34.17
C ALA A 116 -10.57 -21.49 35.67
N GLY A 117 -11.65 -20.78 36.02
CA GLY A 117 -12.03 -20.47 37.41
C GLY A 117 -11.86 -19.01 37.83
N MET A 118 -11.25 -18.15 37.02
CA MET A 118 -11.23 -16.69 37.26
C MET A 118 -12.35 -15.98 36.49
N LYS A 119 -12.92 -14.92 37.11
CA LYS A 119 -14.02 -14.12 36.53
C LYS A 119 -13.56 -13.13 35.47
N GLU A 120 -12.28 -12.76 35.46
CA GLU A 120 -11.72 -11.75 34.56
C GLU A 120 -10.45 -12.28 33.89
N ASP A 121 -10.26 -11.85 32.65
CA ASP A 121 -9.07 -12.14 31.86
C ASP A 121 -7.85 -11.41 32.41
N ARG A 122 -6.71 -12.11 32.46
CA ARG A 122 -5.45 -11.50 32.87
C ARG A 122 -4.68 -10.99 31.66
N TYR A 123 -4.13 -9.79 31.80
CA TYR A 123 -3.34 -9.13 30.77
C TYR A 123 -1.86 -9.30 31.09
N LEU A 124 -1.15 -10.01 30.22
CA LEU A 124 0.29 -10.23 30.32
C LEU A 124 1.01 -9.31 29.34
N ILE A 125 2.11 -8.70 29.77
CA ILE A 125 2.93 -7.83 28.92
C ILE A 125 4.23 -8.54 28.51
N ASN A 126 4.61 -8.40 27.25
CA ASN A 126 5.89 -8.86 26.74
C ASN A 126 6.96 -7.81 27.08
N ASN A 127 7.72 -8.05 28.14
CA ASN A 127 8.71 -7.12 28.67
C ASN A 127 10.16 -7.58 28.48
N HIS A 128 10.39 -8.84 28.11
CA HIS A 128 11.71 -9.34 27.74
C HIS A 128 11.76 -9.68 26.25
N LEU A 129 12.73 -9.15 25.52
CA LEU A 129 12.90 -9.41 24.09
C LEU A 129 14.23 -10.08 23.80
N THR A 130 14.21 -11.28 23.22
CA THR A 130 15.41 -11.96 22.75
C THR A 130 15.57 -11.70 21.26
N PHE A 131 16.52 -10.86 20.86
CA PHE A 131 16.84 -10.56 19.47
C PHE A 131 17.86 -11.54 18.92
N THR A 132 17.60 -12.08 17.74
CA THR A 132 18.55 -12.89 16.98
C THR A 132 18.87 -12.17 15.67
N VAL A 133 20.08 -11.65 15.55
CA VAL A 133 20.58 -10.97 14.35
C VAL A 133 21.39 -11.96 13.54
N LYS A 134 20.86 -12.34 12.37
CA LYS A 134 21.56 -13.21 11.43
C LYS A 134 22.47 -12.36 10.55
N PHE A 135 23.72 -12.78 10.40
CA PHE A 135 24.70 -12.09 9.56
C PHE A 135 25.41 -13.07 8.62
N HIS A 136 25.78 -12.56 7.45
CA HIS A 136 26.57 -13.27 6.47
C HIS A 136 27.99 -12.69 6.45
N LYS A 137 28.99 -13.57 6.50
CA LYS A 137 30.39 -13.20 6.25
C LYS A 137 30.70 -13.47 4.79
N ASP A 138 31.11 -12.43 4.08
CA ASP A 138 31.59 -12.59 2.72
C ASP A 138 33.00 -13.18 2.76
N PRO A 139 33.32 -14.27 2.03
CA PRO A 139 34.69 -14.80 2.00
C PRO A 139 35.68 -13.84 1.32
N GLU A 140 35.22 -12.90 0.49
CA GLU A 140 36.08 -11.94 -0.21
C GLU A 140 36.34 -10.64 0.59
N PHE A 141 35.49 -10.32 1.57
CA PHE A 141 35.59 -9.08 2.34
C PHE A 141 35.52 -9.36 3.85
N GLU A 142 36.32 -8.66 4.65
CA GLU A 142 36.31 -8.82 6.12
C GLU A 142 35.04 -8.26 6.80
N TYR A 143 34.09 -7.71 6.02
CA TYR A 143 32.86 -7.12 6.53
C TYR A 143 31.74 -8.15 6.67
N ALA A 144 31.03 -8.11 7.80
CA ALA A 144 29.80 -8.88 8.02
C ALA A 144 28.58 -8.02 7.67
N ARG A 145 27.63 -8.59 6.91
CA ARG A 145 26.38 -7.91 6.55
C ARG A 145 25.19 -8.57 7.23
N ILE A 146 24.20 -7.77 7.62
CA ILE A 146 22.99 -8.28 8.28
C ILE A 146 22.04 -8.86 7.22
N VAL A 147 21.56 -10.07 7.48
CA VAL A 147 20.68 -10.83 6.57
C VAL A 147 19.39 -11.27 7.24
N GLY A 148 19.31 -11.25 8.57
CA GLY A 148 18.09 -11.57 9.30
C GLY A 148 17.95 -10.79 10.60
N PHE A 149 16.71 -10.47 10.97
CA PHE A 149 16.40 -9.76 12.22
C PHE A 149 15.15 -10.35 12.89
N GLU A 150 15.38 -11.26 13.82
CA GLU A 150 14.35 -12.02 14.50
C GLU A 150 14.20 -11.60 15.96
N VAL A 151 13.00 -11.75 16.52
CA VAL A 151 12.71 -11.55 17.95
C VAL A 151 11.84 -12.67 18.51
N LYS A 152 12.13 -13.06 19.74
CA LYS A 152 11.24 -13.86 20.58
C LYS A 152 10.80 -13.02 21.78
N PRO A 153 9.53 -12.63 21.85
CA PRO A 153 8.99 -11.89 22.99
C PRO A 153 8.65 -12.84 24.15
N PHE A 154 8.97 -12.42 25.36
CA PHE A 154 8.63 -13.14 26.59
C PHE A 154 8.00 -12.21 27.63
N SER A 155 7.08 -12.76 28.41
CA SER A 155 6.54 -12.12 29.60
C SER A 155 7.20 -12.71 30.83
N VAL A 156 7.93 -11.88 31.60
CA VAL A 156 8.68 -12.33 32.80
C VAL A 156 8.59 -11.30 33.90
N LYS A 157 8.18 -11.75 35.07
CA LYS A 157 8.25 -10.95 36.30
C LYS A 157 9.68 -10.96 36.85
N HIS A 158 10.45 -9.95 36.48
CA HIS A 158 11.82 -9.79 36.93
C HIS A 158 11.92 -9.62 38.46
N GLN A 159 12.95 -10.24 39.04
CA GLN A 159 13.29 -10.13 40.46
C GLN A 159 14.74 -9.67 40.57
N TYR A 160 15.06 -8.93 41.62
CA TYR A 160 16.40 -8.45 41.93
C TYR A 160 16.58 -8.38 43.45
N ASP A 161 17.84 -8.44 43.87
CA ASP A 161 18.20 -8.35 45.28
C ASP A 161 18.60 -6.91 45.62
N GLY A 162 18.02 -6.36 46.69
CA GLY A 162 18.36 -5.02 47.21
C GLY A 162 17.49 -3.87 46.67
N GLU A 163 17.96 -2.64 46.86
CA GLU A 163 17.30 -1.43 46.34
C GLU A 163 17.68 -1.18 44.87
N TRP A 164 16.74 -0.65 44.09
CA TRP A 164 16.97 -0.35 42.68
C TRP A 164 17.98 0.79 42.50
N SER A 165 19.09 0.48 41.83
CA SER A 165 20.12 1.38 41.31
C SER A 165 20.28 1.20 39.79
N ASP A 166 21.00 2.10 39.12
CA ASP A 166 21.30 1.99 37.69
C ASP A 166 22.14 0.73 37.35
N ASP A 167 22.88 0.19 38.34
CA ASP A 167 23.69 -1.04 38.23
C ASP A 167 22.97 -2.30 38.78
N THR A 168 21.65 -2.26 38.96
CA THR A 168 20.90 -3.38 39.53
C THR A 168 21.05 -4.63 38.68
N ARG A 169 21.34 -5.76 39.34
CA ARG A 169 21.39 -7.08 38.71
C ARG A 169 20.10 -7.83 38.95
N LEU A 170 19.54 -8.39 37.88
CA LEU A 170 18.36 -9.22 37.95
C LEU A 170 18.76 -10.67 38.29
N THR A 171 17.91 -11.38 39.03
CA THR A 171 18.10 -12.81 39.37
C THR A 171 17.37 -13.73 38.39
N THR A 172 16.39 -13.18 37.67
CA THR A 172 15.63 -13.87 36.63
C THR A 172 16.41 -14.04 35.33
N CYS A 173 17.24 -13.06 34.98
CA CYS A 173 18.19 -13.16 33.89
C CYS A 173 19.55 -12.73 34.42
N ASP A 174 20.58 -13.52 34.20
CA ASP A 174 21.93 -13.21 34.67
C ASP A 174 22.96 -13.63 33.61
N PRO A 175 23.74 -12.66 33.06
CA PRO A 175 24.82 -12.95 32.13
C PRO A 175 25.90 -13.85 32.73
N HIS A 176 26.18 -13.73 34.03
CA HIS A 176 27.26 -14.48 34.70
C HIS A 176 26.87 -15.93 34.97
N ALA A 177 25.65 -16.16 35.44
CA ALA A 177 25.09 -17.49 35.60
C ALA A 177 24.60 -18.12 34.26
N LYS A 178 24.69 -17.39 33.14
CA LYS A 178 24.15 -17.78 31.81
C LYS A 178 22.67 -18.18 31.87
N LYS A 179 21.90 -17.53 32.73
CA LYS A 179 20.48 -17.81 32.90
C LYS A 179 19.69 -17.02 31.87
N LEU A 180 19.18 -17.73 30.87
CA LEU A 180 18.30 -17.21 29.82
C LEU A 180 16.85 -17.20 30.26
N VAL A 181 16.10 -16.22 29.76
CA VAL A 181 14.64 -16.25 29.85
C VAL A 181 14.11 -17.31 28.87
N ALA A 182 13.58 -18.40 29.41
CA ALA A 182 13.08 -19.53 28.63
C ALA A 182 11.56 -19.72 28.74
N GLY A 183 10.82 -18.70 29.22
CA GLY A 183 9.37 -18.76 29.43
C GLY A 183 8.91 -19.63 30.61
N VAL A 184 9.84 -20.06 31.47
CA VAL A 184 9.57 -20.85 32.69
C VAL A 184 9.29 -19.94 33.89
N ASP A 185 9.86 -18.73 33.89
CA ASP A 185 9.66 -17.75 34.94
C ASP A 185 8.20 -17.24 34.97
N PRO A 186 7.69 -16.83 36.14
CA PRO A 186 6.32 -16.35 36.26
C PRO A 186 6.10 -15.14 35.35
N PRO A 187 4.97 -15.07 34.61
CA PRO A 187 4.73 -14.00 33.66
C PRO A 187 4.46 -12.66 34.36
N GLN A 188 4.71 -11.57 33.64
CA GLN A 188 4.45 -10.22 34.13
C GLN A 188 3.01 -9.80 33.83
N GLU A 189 2.20 -9.70 34.88
CA GLU A 189 0.83 -9.17 34.80
C GLU A 189 0.83 -7.63 34.84
N ILE A 190 -0.12 -7.02 34.13
CA ILE A 190 -0.35 -5.57 34.15
C ILE A 190 -1.29 -5.22 35.31
N GLU A 191 -0.72 -4.63 36.35
CA GLU A 191 -1.43 -4.15 37.53
C GLU A 191 -0.95 -2.77 37.94
N ASP A 192 -1.84 -2.01 38.57
CA ASP A 192 -1.55 -0.64 39.00
C ASP A 192 -0.48 -0.63 40.09
N LYS A 193 0.47 0.30 39.98
CA LYS A 193 1.59 0.49 40.92
C LYS A 193 2.54 -0.71 41.05
N LYS A 194 2.41 -1.74 40.21
CA LYS A 194 3.39 -2.82 40.11
C LYS A 194 4.41 -2.50 39.03
N GLU A 195 5.68 -2.50 39.39
CA GLU A 195 6.75 -2.20 38.45
C GLU A 195 6.83 -3.20 37.30
N ILE A 196 7.21 -2.69 36.13
CA ILE A 196 7.51 -3.46 34.93
C ILE A 196 8.91 -3.06 34.51
N ILE A 197 9.80 -4.04 34.44
CA ILE A 197 11.17 -3.86 33.98
C ILE A 197 11.25 -4.41 32.57
N PHE A 198 11.71 -3.60 31.62
CA PHE A 198 11.94 -4.02 30.24
C PHE A 198 13.39 -4.41 30.06
N THR A 199 13.62 -5.60 29.49
CA THR A 199 14.96 -6.14 29.26
C THR A 199 15.10 -6.74 27.87
N TYR A 200 16.33 -6.91 27.41
CA TYR A 200 16.59 -7.57 26.14
C TYR A 200 17.91 -8.33 26.10
N ASP A 201 17.91 -9.34 25.24
CA ASP A 201 19.06 -10.14 24.86
C ASP A 201 19.35 -9.94 23.37
N VAL A 202 20.62 -10.01 23.00
CA VAL A 202 21.07 -9.93 21.61
C VAL A 202 22.03 -11.08 21.33
N GLU A 203 21.63 -11.92 20.39
CA GLU A 203 22.43 -13.01 19.86
C GLU A 203 22.75 -12.75 18.39
N PHE A 204 23.99 -13.03 17.99
CA PHE A 204 24.40 -12.96 16.59
C PHE A 204 24.65 -14.37 16.06
N GLN A 205 23.94 -14.73 15.00
CA GLN A 205 24.05 -16.04 14.35
C GLN A 205 24.58 -15.89 12.93
N GLU A 206 25.57 -16.71 12.57
CA GLU A 206 26.10 -16.75 11.22
C GLU A 206 25.13 -17.51 10.30
N SER A 207 24.91 -17.00 9.09
CA SER A 207 24.00 -17.58 8.10
C SER A 207 24.61 -17.58 6.71
N ASP A 208 24.34 -18.65 5.96
CA ASP A 208 24.79 -18.83 4.58
C ASP A 208 23.98 -18.02 3.56
N VAL A 209 22.91 -17.33 4.00
CA VAL A 209 22.08 -16.49 3.13
C VAL A 209 22.89 -15.30 2.64
N LYS A 210 23.01 -15.16 1.31
CA LYS A 210 23.69 -14.02 0.69
C LYS A 210 22.91 -12.73 0.93
N TRP A 211 23.63 -11.62 1.06
CA TRP A 211 23.00 -10.30 1.29
C TRP A 211 21.99 -9.91 0.21
N ALA A 212 22.21 -10.29 -1.05
CA ALA A 212 21.31 -9.96 -2.16
C ALA A 212 19.94 -10.66 -2.07
N SER A 213 19.89 -11.88 -1.53
CA SER A 213 18.68 -12.71 -1.40
C SER A 213 18.04 -12.63 -0.01
N ARG A 214 18.51 -11.71 0.85
CA ARG A 214 18.07 -11.62 2.25
C ARG A 214 16.58 -11.34 2.43
N TRP A 215 15.95 -10.71 1.43
CA TRP A 215 14.51 -10.42 1.43
C TRP A 215 13.66 -11.62 1.05
N ASP A 216 14.22 -12.61 0.35
CA ASP A 216 13.46 -13.75 -0.15
C ASP A 216 12.82 -14.50 1.01
N THR A 217 13.57 -14.70 2.10
CA THR A 217 13.09 -15.34 3.34
C THR A 217 11.85 -14.66 3.96
N TYR A 218 11.71 -13.35 3.82
CA TYR A 218 10.58 -12.58 4.33
C TYR A 218 9.40 -12.52 3.36
N LEU A 219 9.66 -12.68 2.07
CA LEU A 219 8.66 -12.58 0.99
C LEU A 219 8.05 -13.94 0.61
N LEU A 220 8.55 -15.04 1.16
CA LEU A 220 7.99 -16.37 0.97
C LEU A 220 6.55 -16.42 1.52
N MET A 221 5.58 -16.35 0.62
CA MET A 221 4.19 -16.71 0.92
C MET A 221 4.02 -18.22 0.66
N PRO A 222 3.66 -19.01 1.69
CA PRO A 222 3.52 -20.46 1.54
C PRO A 222 2.26 -20.89 0.79
N ASP A 223 1.39 -19.95 0.39
CA ASP A 223 0.10 -20.23 -0.25
C ASP A 223 0.08 -19.78 -1.73
N ASP A 224 1.05 -20.28 -2.49
CA ASP A 224 1.18 -20.08 -3.94
C ASP A 224 -0.03 -20.61 -4.74
N GLN A 225 -0.71 -21.61 -4.20
CA GLN A 225 -1.89 -22.24 -4.79
C GLN A 225 -3.08 -21.29 -4.92
N ILE A 226 -3.29 -20.40 -3.93
CA ILE A 226 -4.41 -19.43 -3.96
C ILE A 226 -4.21 -18.39 -5.07
N HIS A 227 -2.97 -17.94 -5.29
CA HIS A 227 -2.65 -16.96 -6.33
C HIS A 227 -2.87 -17.51 -7.75
N TRP A 228 -2.42 -18.74 -8.01
CA TRP A 228 -2.66 -19.39 -9.30
C TRP A 228 -4.15 -19.65 -9.56
N PHE A 229 -4.92 -20.01 -8.53
CA PHE A 229 -6.36 -20.19 -8.64
C PHE A 229 -7.07 -18.89 -9.07
N SER A 230 -6.72 -17.74 -8.49
CA SER A 230 -7.29 -16.43 -8.86
C SER A 230 -6.95 -16.04 -10.30
N ILE A 231 -5.72 -16.30 -10.75
CA ILE A 231 -5.29 -16.01 -12.13
C ILE A 231 -6.09 -16.85 -13.13
N VAL A 232 -6.27 -18.15 -12.87
CA VAL A 232 -7.05 -19.03 -13.75
C VAL A 232 -8.51 -18.62 -13.77
N ASN A 233 -9.11 -18.32 -12.61
CA ASN A 233 -10.50 -17.90 -12.50
C ASN A 233 -10.77 -16.58 -13.25
N SER A 234 -9.93 -15.56 -13.03
CA SER A 234 -10.05 -14.27 -13.76
C SER A 234 -9.87 -14.44 -15.26
N LEU A 235 -8.90 -15.27 -15.70
CA LEU A 235 -8.69 -15.56 -17.12
C LEU A 235 -9.92 -16.24 -17.74
N MET A 236 -10.51 -17.23 -17.07
CA MET A 236 -11.71 -17.91 -17.54
C MET A 236 -12.90 -16.95 -17.66
N ILE A 237 -13.12 -16.08 -16.67
CA ILE A 237 -14.21 -15.09 -16.70
C ILE A 237 -14.01 -14.10 -17.85
N VAL A 238 -12.78 -13.60 -18.05
CA VAL A 238 -12.46 -12.67 -19.15
C VAL A 238 -12.65 -13.33 -20.52
N LEU A 239 -12.18 -14.57 -20.70
CA LEU A 239 -12.39 -15.32 -21.94
C LEU A 239 -13.87 -15.61 -22.20
N PHE A 240 -14.63 -15.97 -21.16
CA PHE A 240 -16.07 -16.22 -21.28
C PHE A 240 -16.85 -14.94 -21.63
N LEU A 241 -16.60 -13.84 -20.93
CA LEU A 241 -17.26 -12.55 -21.18
C LEU A 241 -16.89 -12.00 -22.56
N SER A 242 -15.61 -12.07 -22.95
CA SER A 242 -15.18 -11.65 -24.28
C SER A 242 -15.77 -12.53 -25.38
N GLY A 243 -15.85 -13.85 -25.18
CA GLY A 243 -16.52 -14.79 -26.07
C GLY A 243 -18.02 -14.50 -26.22
N MET A 244 -18.71 -14.23 -25.11
CA MET A 244 -20.13 -13.86 -25.11
C MET A 244 -20.36 -12.53 -25.86
N VAL A 245 -19.55 -11.51 -25.57
CA VAL A 245 -19.63 -10.20 -26.27
C VAL A 245 -19.31 -10.38 -27.76
N ALA A 246 -18.30 -11.17 -28.11
CA ALA A 246 -17.96 -11.46 -29.51
C ALA A 246 -19.10 -12.20 -30.22
N MET A 247 -19.74 -13.18 -29.58
CA MET A 247 -20.92 -13.87 -30.12
C MET A 247 -22.10 -12.92 -30.31
N ILE A 248 -22.39 -12.05 -29.35
CA ILE A 248 -23.44 -11.03 -29.47
C ILE A 248 -23.11 -10.08 -30.62
N MET A 249 -21.86 -9.60 -30.70
CA MET A 249 -21.41 -8.69 -31.75
C MET A 249 -21.46 -9.37 -33.13
N LEU A 250 -20.97 -10.60 -33.27
CA LEU A 250 -21.05 -11.37 -34.53
C LEU A 250 -22.50 -11.63 -34.92
N ARG A 251 -23.34 -12.07 -33.99
CA ARG A 251 -24.76 -12.34 -34.26
C ARG A 251 -25.51 -11.08 -34.66
N THR A 252 -25.27 -9.95 -33.99
CA THR A 252 -25.88 -8.66 -34.34
C THR A 252 -25.35 -8.15 -35.67
N LEU A 253 -24.04 -8.20 -35.92
CA LEU A 253 -23.43 -7.79 -37.19
C LEU A 253 -23.92 -8.65 -38.37
N TYR A 254 -23.95 -9.98 -38.24
CA TYR A 254 -24.48 -10.86 -39.29
C TYR A 254 -25.97 -10.62 -39.55
N ARG A 255 -26.77 -10.46 -38.49
CA ARG A 255 -28.19 -10.14 -38.63
C ARG A 255 -28.39 -8.78 -39.31
N ASP A 256 -27.61 -7.79 -38.94
CA ASP A 256 -27.69 -6.45 -39.54
C ASP A 256 -27.24 -6.48 -41.00
N ILE A 257 -26.09 -7.07 -41.33
CA ILE A 257 -25.61 -7.22 -42.71
C ILE A 257 -26.62 -7.98 -43.59
N SER A 258 -27.14 -9.10 -43.10
CA SER A 258 -28.14 -9.88 -43.86
C SER A 258 -29.46 -9.13 -44.06
N ASN A 259 -29.89 -8.31 -43.10
CA ASN A 259 -31.04 -7.43 -43.26
C ASN A 259 -30.75 -6.30 -44.26
N TYR A 260 -29.55 -5.71 -44.24
CA TYR A 260 -29.17 -4.67 -45.21
C TYR A 260 -29.08 -5.22 -46.63
N ASN A 261 -28.49 -6.39 -46.84
CA ASN A 261 -28.41 -7.00 -48.18
C ASN A 261 -29.80 -7.25 -48.77
N LYS A 262 -30.78 -7.66 -47.94
CA LYS A 262 -32.18 -7.81 -48.36
C LYS A 262 -32.83 -6.45 -48.71
N GLN A 263 -32.56 -5.42 -47.91
CA GLN A 263 -33.09 -4.07 -48.18
C GLN A 263 -32.46 -3.41 -49.41
N GLU A 264 -31.18 -3.66 -49.69
CA GLU A 264 -30.47 -3.13 -50.86
C GLU A 264 -30.97 -3.74 -52.19
N GLU A 265 -31.45 -5.00 -52.14
CA GLU A 265 -32.17 -5.64 -53.26
C GLU A 265 -33.60 -5.06 -53.45
N GLU A 266 -34.27 -4.61 -52.39
CA GLU A 266 -35.65 -4.08 -52.43
C GLU A 266 -35.74 -2.55 -52.66
N SER A 267 -34.70 -1.76 -52.36
CA SER A 267 -34.80 -0.30 -52.28
C SER A 267 -33.79 0.47 -53.13
N LYS A 268 -34.10 0.66 -54.42
CA LYS A 268 -33.52 1.78 -55.21
C LYS A 268 -34.13 3.16 -54.87
N PHE A 269 -35.09 3.24 -53.94
CA PHE A 269 -35.85 4.46 -53.62
C PHE A 269 -36.15 4.72 -52.12
N GLU A 270 -35.68 3.91 -51.16
CA GLU A 270 -36.02 4.13 -49.73
C GLU A 270 -34.94 4.86 -48.91
N GLN A 271 -35.42 5.62 -47.93
CA GLN A 271 -34.69 6.47 -47.00
C GLN A 271 -33.59 5.70 -46.27
N GLU A 272 -32.38 6.27 -46.18
CA GLU A 272 -31.26 5.71 -45.41
C GLU A 272 -31.74 5.29 -44.00
N THR A 273 -31.54 4.03 -43.60
CA THR A 273 -31.95 3.51 -42.28
C THR A 273 -30.75 3.22 -41.37
N GLY A 274 -30.98 3.19 -40.05
CA GLY A 274 -29.99 2.72 -39.07
C GLY A 274 -28.76 3.61 -38.86
N TRP A 275 -27.56 3.01 -38.85
CA TRP A 275 -26.30 3.72 -38.58
C TRP A 275 -25.92 4.71 -39.69
N LYS A 276 -26.41 4.48 -40.92
CA LYS A 276 -26.25 5.41 -42.04
C LYS A 276 -26.90 6.76 -41.73
N LEU A 277 -28.02 6.79 -40.99
CA LEU A 277 -28.62 8.06 -40.54
C LEU A 277 -27.75 8.84 -39.53
N LEU A 278 -26.84 8.16 -38.84
CA LEU A 278 -26.00 8.73 -37.79
C LEU A 278 -24.63 9.18 -38.32
N HIS A 279 -24.25 8.82 -39.54
CA HIS A 279 -22.91 9.09 -40.10
C HIS A 279 -22.52 10.59 -40.05
N GLY A 280 -23.49 11.49 -40.24
CA GLY A 280 -23.32 12.93 -40.18
C GLY A 280 -23.36 13.53 -38.76
N ASP A 281 -23.81 12.78 -37.75
CA ASP A 281 -23.95 13.25 -36.37
C ASP A 281 -22.88 12.66 -35.41
N VAL A 282 -22.28 11.51 -35.73
CA VAL A 282 -21.28 10.82 -34.88
C VAL A 282 -20.05 11.68 -34.59
N PHE A 283 -19.55 12.42 -35.59
CA PHE A 283 -18.33 13.23 -35.45
C PHE A 283 -18.59 14.68 -35.02
N ARG A 284 -19.83 15.01 -34.66
CA ARG A 284 -20.17 16.33 -34.15
C ARG A 284 -19.48 16.54 -32.79
N PRO A 285 -18.96 17.75 -32.51
CA PRO A 285 -18.43 18.06 -31.19
C PRO A 285 -19.52 17.84 -30.11
N PRO A 286 -19.25 17.05 -29.07
CA PRO A 286 -20.21 16.84 -28.00
C PRO A 286 -20.43 18.12 -27.20
N VAL A 287 -21.58 18.19 -26.51
CA VAL A 287 -21.99 19.33 -25.67
C VAL A 287 -20.88 19.69 -24.67
N ASN A 288 -20.33 18.67 -24.01
CA ASN A 288 -19.25 18.80 -23.03
C ASN A 288 -17.89 18.38 -23.59
N SER A 289 -17.53 18.86 -24.78
CA SER A 289 -16.27 18.51 -25.45
C SER A 289 -15.01 18.88 -24.66
N ASP A 290 -15.04 19.95 -23.85
CA ASP A 290 -13.92 20.28 -22.96
C ASP A 290 -13.67 19.16 -21.94
N LEU A 291 -14.72 18.69 -21.25
CA LEU A 291 -14.60 17.63 -20.24
C LEU A 291 -14.11 16.33 -20.86
N LEU A 292 -14.64 15.97 -22.03
CA LEU A 292 -14.19 14.78 -22.76
C LEU A 292 -12.68 14.84 -23.06
N CYS A 293 -12.18 15.98 -23.53
CA CYS A 293 -10.75 16.16 -23.77
C CYS A 293 -9.92 15.99 -22.50
N VAL A 294 -10.37 16.53 -21.36
CA VAL A 294 -9.71 16.37 -20.07
C VAL A 294 -9.69 14.90 -19.63
N TYR A 295 -10.81 14.19 -19.75
CA TYR A 295 -10.91 12.76 -19.41
C TYR A 295 -9.97 11.91 -20.27
N VAL A 296 -9.98 12.11 -21.59
CA VAL A 296 -9.13 11.35 -22.52
C VAL A 296 -7.65 11.62 -22.26
N GLY A 297 -7.27 12.89 -22.08
CA GLY A 297 -5.88 13.24 -21.77
C GLY A 297 -5.39 12.65 -20.46
N SER A 298 -6.19 12.78 -19.40
CA SER A 298 -5.87 12.20 -18.09
C SER A 298 -5.81 10.67 -18.14
N GLY A 299 -6.68 10.04 -18.94
CA GLY A 299 -6.67 8.60 -19.20
C GLY A 299 -5.39 8.14 -19.88
N VAL A 300 -4.93 8.84 -20.93
CA VAL A 300 -3.64 8.54 -21.60
C VAL A 300 -2.47 8.67 -20.64
N GLN A 301 -2.46 9.72 -19.80
CA GLN A 301 -1.43 9.89 -18.77
C GLN A 301 -1.41 8.74 -17.76
N PHE A 302 -2.60 8.34 -17.27
CA PHE A 302 -2.74 7.24 -16.31
C PHE A 302 -2.35 5.89 -16.93
N SER A 303 -2.77 5.60 -18.16
CA SER A 303 -2.38 4.39 -18.89
C SER A 303 -0.86 4.33 -19.12
N GLY A 304 -0.24 5.45 -19.50
CA GLY A 304 1.21 5.55 -19.66
C GLY A 304 1.96 5.30 -18.35
N MET A 305 1.46 5.84 -17.24
CA MET A 305 2.02 5.62 -15.91
C MET A 305 1.95 4.15 -15.50
N ILE A 306 0.79 3.49 -15.68
CA ILE A 306 0.63 2.06 -15.35
C ILE A 306 1.57 1.20 -16.20
N LEU A 307 1.61 1.44 -17.52
CA LEU A 307 2.49 0.68 -18.41
C LEU A 307 3.96 0.82 -18.00
N ALA A 308 4.43 2.05 -17.76
CA ALA A 308 5.80 2.30 -17.36
C ALA A 308 6.12 1.71 -15.98
N ALA A 309 5.20 1.80 -15.03
CA ALA A 309 5.35 1.21 -13.70
C ALA A 309 5.44 -0.32 -13.77
N MET A 310 4.62 -0.97 -14.61
CA MET A 310 4.71 -2.41 -14.85
C MET A 310 6.05 -2.81 -15.46
N ILE A 311 6.56 -2.05 -16.43
CA ILE A 311 7.88 -2.32 -17.02
C ILE A 311 8.99 -2.23 -15.96
N PHE A 312 8.97 -1.20 -15.11
CA PHE A 312 9.95 -1.07 -14.02
C PHE A 312 9.80 -2.14 -12.93
N ALA A 313 8.57 -2.60 -12.67
CA ALA A 313 8.32 -3.73 -11.78
C ALA A 313 8.91 -5.03 -12.35
N LEU A 314 8.69 -5.31 -13.63
CA LEU A 314 9.21 -6.50 -14.32
C LEU A 314 10.75 -6.51 -14.39
N LEU A 315 11.38 -5.34 -14.51
CA LEU A 315 12.83 -5.21 -14.47
C LEU A 315 13.42 -5.28 -13.04
N GLY A 316 12.58 -5.36 -12.00
CA GLY A 316 13.02 -5.49 -10.61
C GLY A 316 13.43 -4.18 -9.92
N PHE A 317 13.28 -3.02 -10.59
CA PHE A 317 13.64 -1.71 -10.01
C PHE A 317 12.71 -1.28 -8.86
N LEU A 318 11.52 -1.86 -8.76
CA LEU A 318 10.52 -1.58 -7.71
C LEU A 318 10.52 -2.66 -6.61
N SER A 319 11.67 -3.23 -6.29
CA SER A 319 11.79 -4.22 -5.21
C SER A 319 11.31 -3.66 -3.86
N PRO A 320 10.57 -4.45 -3.05
CA PRO A 320 10.17 -4.08 -1.69
C PRO A 320 11.33 -3.65 -0.78
N SER A 321 12.56 -4.04 -1.12
CA SER A 321 13.79 -3.61 -0.44
C SER A 321 14.00 -2.09 -0.42
N ASN A 322 13.50 -1.37 -1.45
CA ASN A 322 13.55 0.08 -1.49
C ASN A 322 12.25 0.67 -0.92
N ARG A 323 12.25 0.92 0.40
CA ARG A 323 11.12 1.47 1.15
C ARG A 323 10.68 2.80 0.54
N GLY A 324 9.38 3.01 0.38
CA GLY A 324 8.81 4.19 -0.30
C GLY A 324 9.13 4.34 -1.81
N GLY A 325 10.06 3.54 -2.36
CA GLY A 325 10.51 3.62 -3.76
C GLY A 325 9.36 3.50 -4.76
N LEU A 326 8.45 2.56 -4.55
CA LEU A 326 7.28 2.39 -5.41
C LEU A 326 6.38 3.65 -5.47
N MET A 327 6.11 4.29 -4.33
CA MET A 327 5.30 5.51 -4.31
C MET A 327 6.01 6.67 -4.98
N THR A 328 7.31 6.84 -4.73
CA THR A 328 8.11 7.87 -5.42
C THR A 328 8.14 7.66 -6.93
N ALA A 329 8.32 6.41 -7.38
CA ALA A 329 8.36 6.07 -8.80
C ALA A 329 7.02 6.36 -9.47
N LEU A 330 5.89 6.01 -8.84
CA LEU A 330 4.57 6.32 -9.36
C LEU A 330 4.34 7.83 -9.49
N LEU A 331 4.74 8.63 -8.49
CA LEU A 331 4.63 10.09 -8.55
C LEU A 331 5.49 10.69 -9.68
N LEU A 332 6.73 10.25 -9.81
CA LEU A 332 7.62 10.72 -10.87
C LEU A 332 7.12 10.31 -12.26
N LEU A 333 6.68 9.05 -12.42
CA LEU A 333 6.08 8.56 -13.65
C LEU A 333 4.81 9.35 -14.01
N TRP A 334 3.95 9.65 -13.05
CA TRP A 334 2.78 10.50 -13.26
C TRP A 334 3.16 11.86 -13.83
N VAL A 335 4.16 12.52 -13.25
CA VAL A 335 4.66 13.83 -13.71
C VAL A 335 5.24 13.74 -15.12
N LEU A 336 6.05 12.71 -15.41
CA LEU A 336 6.65 12.54 -16.75
C LEU A 336 5.60 12.26 -17.83
N MET A 337 4.57 11.47 -17.50
CA MET A 337 3.49 11.13 -18.42
C MET A 337 2.53 12.30 -18.70
N ALA A 338 2.65 13.40 -17.95
CA ALA A 338 1.85 14.62 -18.13
C ALA A 338 2.00 15.22 -19.53
N VAL A 339 3.16 15.06 -20.18
CA VAL A 339 3.40 15.49 -21.57
C VAL A 339 2.45 14.76 -22.54
N PHE A 340 2.28 13.45 -22.38
CA PHE A 340 1.38 12.66 -23.23
C PHE A 340 -0.08 13.00 -22.98
N GLY A 341 -0.46 13.24 -21.72
CA GLY A 341 -1.80 13.69 -21.37
C GLY A 341 -2.17 15.05 -21.97
N GLY A 342 -1.24 16.02 -21.90
CA GLY A 342 -1.39 17.32 -22.56
C GLY A 342 -1.51 17.20 -24.07
N TYR A 343 -0.67 16.38 -24.70
CA TYR A 343 -0.69 16.12 -26.14
C TYR A 343 -2.02 15.53 -26.62
N ALA A 344 -2.52 14.49 -25.94
CA ALA A 344 -3.78 13.84 -26.29
C ALA A 344 -4.97 14.79 -26.12
N THR A 345 -4.98 15.56 -25.02
CA THR A 345 -6.01 16.59 -24.75
C THR A 345 -6.11 17.58 -25.91
N THR A 346 -5.02 18.26 -26.26
CA THR A 346 -5.07 19.36 -27.23
C THR A 346 -5.30 18.87 -28.65
N ARG A 347 -4.83 17.66 -28.98
CA ARG A 347 -5.07 17.04 -30.28
C ARG A 347 -6.56 16.73 -30.48
N LEU A 348 -7.22 16.17 -29.47
CA LEU A 348 -8.67 15.94 -29.49
C LEU A 348 -9.45 17.25 -29.44
N TYR A 349 -8.99 18.23 -28.67
CA TYR A 349 -9.62 19.55 -28.62
C TYR A 349 -9.60 20.26 -29.98
N LYS A 350 -8.50 20.12 -30.72
CA LYS A 350 -8.34 20.66 -32.06
C LYS A 350 -9.23 19.95 -33.09
N SER A 351 -9.49 18.64 -32.96
CA SER A 351 -10.40 17.93 -33.87
C SER A 351 -11.85 18.42 -33.73
N PHE A 352 -12.24 18.93 -32.55
CA PHE A 352 -13.51 19.60 -32.33
C PHE A 352 -13.55 21.06 -32.82
N LYS A 353 -12.56 21.50 -33.61
CA LYS A 353 -12.46 22.85 -34.20
C LYS A 353 -12.42 23.98 -33.15
N LYS A 354 -11.96 23.69 -31.94
CA LYS A 354 -11.77 24.68 -30.88
C LYS A 354 -10.32 25.22 -30.87
N SER A 355 -10.17 26.52 -30.61
CA SER A 355 -8.89 27.25 -30.71
C SER A 355 -8.23 27.56 -29.37
N ASN A 356 -9.00 27.60 -28.27
CA ASN A 356 -8.53 28.00 -26.94
C ASN A 356 -7.72 26.89 -26.22
N TRP A 357 -6.61 26.47 -26.82
CA TRP A 357 -5.79 25.36 -26.33
C TRP A 357 -5.17 25.60 -24.95
N LYS A 358 -4.82 26.85 -24.61
CA LYS A 358 -4.23 27.19 -23.30
C LYS A 358 -5.18 26.88 -22.14
N THR A 359 -6.46 27.22 -22.30
CA THR A 359 -7.49 27.01 -21.27
C THR A 359 -7.76 25.53 -21.04
N ILE A 360 -7.88 24.74 -22.11
CA ILE A 360 -8.13 23.30 -21.97
C ILE A 360 -6.92 22.57 -21.35
N THR A 361 -5.70 22.95 -21.73
CA THR A 361 -4.48 22.40 -21.14
C THR A 361 -4.37 22.70 -19.65
N LEU A 362 -4.72 23.93 -19.23
CA LEU A 362 -4.80 24.28 -17.81
C LEU A 362 -5.86 23.45 -17.08
N LYS A 363 -7.05 23.27 -17.68
CA LYS A 363 -8.10 22.42 -17.11
C LYS A 363 -7.61 20.98 -16.92
N THR A 364 -6.89 20.40 -17.89
CA THR A 364 -6.31 19.05 -17.75
C THR A 364 -5.30 18.97 -16.62
N GLY A 365 -4.40 19.95 -16.51
CA GLY A 365 -3.36 19.96 -15.47
C GLY A 365 -3.90 20.18 -14.05
N VAL A 366 -5.08 20.79 -13.89
CA VAL A 366 -5.60 21.19 -12.57
C VAL A 366 -6.82 20.39 -12.12
N MET A 367 -7.71 19.96 -13.02
CA MET A 367 -9.02 19.40 -12.63
C MET A 367 -8.90 18.14 -11.76
N PHE A 368 -8.24 17.10 -12.27
CA PHE A 368 -8.11 15.84 -11.53
C PHE A 368 -7.12 15.91 -10.37
N PRO A 369 -5.88 16.41 -10.56
CA PRO A 369 -4.95 16.56 -9.45
C PRO A 369 -5.50 17.48 -8.36
N GLY A 370 -6.25 18.52 -8.70
CA GLY A 370 -6.85 19.44 -7.74
C GLY A 370 -7.95 18.80 -6.91
N VAL A 371 -8.84 18.01 -7.52
CA VAL A 371 -9.86 17.25 -6.76
C VAL A 371 -9.21 16.27 -5.79
N ILE A 372 -8.20 15.52 -6.25
CA ILE A 372 -7.47 14.56 -5.42
C ILE A 372 -6.72 15.28 -4.30
N PHE A 373 -6.08 16.41 -4.58
CA PHE A 373 -5.35 17.20 -3.59
C PHE A 373 -6.29 17.77 -2.52
N VAL A 374 -7.47 18.26 -2.88
CA VAL A 374 -8.47 18.74 -1.91
C VAL A 374 -8.96 17.61 -1.01
N MET A 375 -9.27 16.45 -1.59
CA MET A 375 -9.63 15.26 -0.79
C MET A 375 -8.50 14.85 0.16
N PHE A 376 -7.27 14.77 -0.36
CA PHE A 376 -6.08 14.45 0.42
C PHE A 376 -5.85 15.47 1.55
N PHE A 377 -6.01 16.76 1.29
CA PHE A 377 -5.88 17.82 2.28
C PHE A 377 -6.89 17.66 3.42
N ILE A 378 -8.16 17.39 3.10
CA ILE A 378 -9.22 17.18 4.10
C ILE A 378 -8.91 15.94 4.94
N LEU A 379 -8.55 14.82 4.31
CA LEU A 379 -8.19 13.59 5.02
C LEU A 379 -6.97 13.82 5.92
N ASN A 380 -5.94 14.50 5.42
CA ASN A 380 -4.74 14.82 6.20
C ASN A 380 -5.06 15.72 7.40
N ALA A 381 -5.99 16.67 7.26
CA ALA A 381 -6.44 17.52 8.37
C ALA A 381 -7.16 16.71 9.46
N LEU A 382 -7.97 15.72 9.09
CA LEU A 382 -8.61 14.80 10.04
C LEU A 382 -7.59 13.94 10.79
N ILE A 383 -6.65 13.33 10.05
CA ILE A 383 -5.58 12.48 10.62
C ILE A 383 -4.68 13.30 11.56
N TRP A 384 -4.40 14.55 11.20
CA TRP A 384 -3.65 15.48 12.03
C TRP A 384 -4.41 15.84 13.32
N GLY A 385 -5.74 16.00 13.26
CA GLY A 385 -6.59 16.20 14.44
C GLY A 385 -6.51 15.05 15.45
N GLU A 386 -6.41 13.81 14.96
CA GLU A 386 -6.23 12.60 15.78
C GLU A 386 -4.77 12.40 16.26
N LYS A 387 -3.85 13.33 15.96
CA LYS A 387 -2.42 13.24 16.29
C LYS A 387 -1.76 11.94 15.81
N SER A 388 -2.24 11.39 14.70
CA SER A 388 -1.67 10.17 14.12
C SER A 388 -0.34 10.45 13.42
N SER A 389 0.61 9.51 13.52
CA SER A 389 1.90 9.56 12.83
C SER A 389 1.76 9.53 11.30
N GLY A 390 0.63 9.02 10.80
CA GLY A 390 0.27 9.00 9.38
C GLY A 390 -0.05 10.37 8.80
N ALA A 391 -0.12 11.43 9.62
CA ALA A 391 -0.31 12.79 9.12
C ALA A 391 0.93 13.23 8.31
N VAL A 392 0.70 13.66 7.08
CA VAL A 392 1.73 14.16 6.18
C VAL A 392 2.12 15.59 6.61
N PRO A 393 3.42 15.87 6.86
CA PRO A 393 3.86 17.16 7.36
C PRO A 393 3.66 18.27 6.32
N PHE A 394 3.53 19.51 6.80
CA PHE A 394 3.29 20.67 5.93
C PHE A 394 4.38 20.86 4.85
N SER A 395 5.64 20.52 5.18
CA SER A 395 6.77 20.60 4.25
C SER A 395 6.57 19.71 3.00
N THR A 396 6.12 18.47 3.19
CA THR A 396 5.87 17.57 2.04
C THR A 396 4.62 17.94 1.28
N MET A 397 3.60 18.50 1.93
CA MET A 397 2.46 19.09 1.22
C MET A 397 2.91 20.24 0.31
N PHE A 398 3.78 21.12 0.80
CA PHE A 398 4.36 22.19 -0.01
C PHE A 398 5.21 21.64 -1.18
N ALA A 399 6.02 20.60 -0.93
CA ALA A 399 6.81 19.94 -1.96
C ALA A 399 5.92 19.32 -3.06
N LEU A 400 4.80 18.70 -2.70
CA LEU A 400 3.82 18.16 -3.66
C LEU A 400 3.16 19.27 -4.50
N VAL A 401 2.79 20.39 -3.88
CA VAL A 401 2.24 21.56 -4.60
C VAL A 401 3.28 22.12 -5.56
N PHE A 402 4.54 22.23 -5.13
CA PHE A 402 5.64 22.67 -5.99
C PHE A 402 5.85 21.72 -7.17
N LEU A 403 5.91 20.42 -6.93
CA LEU A 403 6.03 19.41 -7.99
C LEU A 403 4.83 19.43 -8.95
N TRP A 404 3.63 19.70 -8.46
CA TRP A 404 2.43 19.85 -9.27
C TRP A 404 2.46 21.11 -10.15
N PHE A 405 2.63 22.30 -9.58
CA PHE A 405 2.52 23.56 -10.32
C PHE A 405 3.80 23.94 -11.08
N CYS A 406 4.99 23.62 -10.56
CA CYS A 406 6.27 24.02 -11.16
C CYS A 406 6.81 23.00 -12.17
N ILE A 407 6.38 21.73 -12.08
CA ILE A 407 6.86 20.67 -12.98
C ILE A 407 5.71 20.08 -13.78
N SER A 408 4.71 19.47 -13.13
CA SER A 408 3.65 18.74 -13.83
C SER A 408 2.83 19.63 -14.77
N VAL A 409 2.32 20.78 -14.29
CA VAL A 409 1.51 21.69 -15.11
C VAL A 409 2.31 22.20 -16.34
N PRO A 410 3.55 22.71 -16.21
CA PRO A 410 4.39 23.06 -17.36
C PRO A 410 4.61 21.91 -18.35
N LEU A 411 4.78 20.67 -17.87
CA LEU A 411 4.89 19.49 -18.75
C LEU A 411 3.60 19.22 -19.53
N VAL A 412 2.42 19.38 -18.91
CA VAL A 412 1.13 19.34 -19.63
C VAL A 412 1.07 20.43 -20.69
N PHE A 413 1.59 21.63 -20.40
CA PHE A 413 1.69 22.72 -21.38
C PHE A 413 2.64 22.42 -22.54
N ALA A 414 3.80 21.83 -22.27
CA ALA A 414 4.73 21.40 -23.31
C ALA A 414 4.09 20.37 -24.24
N GLY A 415 3.46 19.33 -23.69
CA GLY A 415 2.72 18.33 -24.43
C GLY A 415 1.55 18.92 -25.23
N GLY A 416 0.78 19.81 -24.58
CA GLY A 416 -0.34 20.50 -25.19
C GLY A 416 0.06 21.38 -26.38
N TYR A 417 1.18 22.08 -26.27
CA TYR A 417 1.76 22.90 -27.34
C TYR A 417 2.17 22.05 -28.55
N ILE A 418 2.85 20.91 -28.31
CA ILE A 418 3.23 19.97 -29.37
C ILE A 418 1.97 19.39 -30.05
N GLY A 419 0.96 19.00 -29.26
CA GLY A 419 -0.29 18.45 -29.77
C GLY A 419 -1.08 19.44 -30.61
N PHE A 420 -1.12 20.72 -30.21
CA PHE A 420 -1.86 21.74 -30.94
C PHE A 420 -1.18 22.15 -32.26
N ARG A 421 0.15 22.03 -32.36
CA ARG A 421 0.88 22.27 -33.61
C ARG A 421 0.63 21.20 -34.67
N LYS A 422 0.27 19.98 -34.28
CA LYS A 422 -0.05 18.90 -35.23
C LYS A 422 -1.36 19.18 -35.97
N PRO A 423 -1.53 18.67 -37.21
CA PRO A 423 -2.79 18.82 -37.93
C PRO A 423 -3.95 18.21 -37.13
N ALA A 424 -5.14 18.81 -37.28
CA ALA A 424 -6.34 18.28 -36.65
C ALA A 424 -6.61 16.87 -37.17
N ILE A 425 -7.17 16.00 -36.33
CA ILE A 425 -7.64 14.69 -36.79
C ILE A 425 -8.81 14.95 -37.74
N GLU A 426 -8.68 14.51 -38.98
CA GLU A 426 -9.71 14.63 -39.99
C GLU A 426 -10.78 13.55 -39.78
N ASN A 427 -12.04 13.96 -39.81
CA ASN A 427 -13.15 13.02 -39.72
C ASN A 427 -13.40 12.40 -41.10
N PRO A 428 -13.73 11.10 -41.17
CA PRO A 428 -13.98 10.41 -42.44
C PRO A 428 -15.19 10.95 -43.20
N VAL A 429 -16.09 11.69 -42.52
CA VAL A 429 -17.35 12.20 -43.05
C VAL A 429 -17.56 13.66 -42.61
N LYS A 430 -18.22 14.46 -43.47
CA LYS A 430 -18.70 15.81 -43.11
C LYS A 430 -19.87 15.71 -42.12
N THR A 431 -19.83 16.54 -41.09
CA THR A 431 -20.86 16.59 -40.05
C THR A 431 -22.05 17.47 -40.43
N ASN A 432 -23.27 17.07 -40.04
CA ASN A 432 -24.49 17.85 -40.21
C ASN A 432 -24.51 19.09 -39.29
N LYS A 433 -25.10 20.20 -39.75
CA LYS A 433 -25.18 21.47 -39.00
C LYS A 433 -26.31 21.50 -37.96
N ILE A 434 -27.39 20.74 -38.15
CA ILE A 434 -28.52 20.66 -37.22
C ILE A 434 -28.52 19.25 -36.61
N PRO A 435 -28.56 19.12 -35.27
CA PRO A 435 -28.63 17.80 -34.65
C PRO A 435 -30.02 17.21 -34.92
N ARG A 436 -30.08 15.92 -35.20
CA ARG A 436 -31.37 15.24 -35.35
C ARG A 436 -32.13 15.20 -34.01
N GLN A 437 -33.46 15.27 -34.09
CA GLN A 437 -34.30 15.02 -32.92
C GLN A 437 -34.17 13.57 -32.48
N ILE A 438 -33.83 13.38 -31.20
CA ILE A 438 -33.75 12.05 -30.57
C ILE A 438 -35.17 11.66 -30.16
N PRO A 439 -35.70 10.50 -30.57
CA PRO A 439 -37.02 10.04 -30.15
C PRO A 439 -37.03 9.79 -28.63
N GLU A 440 -38.20 9.92 -27.99
CA GLU A 440 -38.34 9.63 -26.56
C GLU A 440 -37.93 8.20 -26.26
N GLN A 441 -36.93 8.05 -25.38
CA GLN A 441 -36.42 6.75 -24.99
C GLN A 441 -37.31 6.12 -23.92
N PRO A 442 -37.62 4.81 -24.02
CA PRO A 442 -38.21 4.04 -22.94
C PRO A 442 -37.43 4.20 -21.63
N TRP A 443 -38.11 4.03 -20.50
CA TRP A 443 -37.50 4.24 -19.19
C TRP A 443 -36.27 3.36 -18.93
N TYR A 444 -36.25 2.13 -19.46
CA TYR A 444 -35.17 1.15 -19.28
C TYR A 444 -33.93 1.41 -20.17
N THR A 445 -34.05 2.23 -21.20
CA THR A 445 -32.91 2.67 -22.05
C THR A 445 -32.33 4.02 -21.61
N ARG A 446 -32.88 4.62 -20.54
CA ARG A 446 -32.32 5.84 -19.95
C ARG A 446 -30.95 5.55 -19.36
N SER A 447 -30.03 6.51 -19.54
CA SER A 447 -28.61 6.40 -19.18
C SER A 447 -28.38 5.91 -17.74
N THR A 448 -29.12 6.41 -16.75
CA THR A 448 -28.98 5.99 -15.35
C THR A 448 -29.27 4.51 -15.12
N PHE A 449 -30.36 4.00 -15.69
CA PHE A 449 -30.74 2.59 -15.52
C PHE A 449 -29.79 1.66 -16.31
N SER A 450 -29.43 2.05 -17.53
CA SER A 450 -28.49 1.28 -18.35
C SER A 450 -27.07 1.24 -17.76
N ILE A 451 -26.60 2.32 -17.14
CA ILE A 451 -25.32 2.35 -16.41
C ILE A 451 -25.36 1.40 -15.21
N LEU A 452 -26.46 1.40 -14.44
CA LEU A 452 -26.59 0.56 -13.24
C LEU A 452 -26.62 -0.93 -13.62
N ILE A 453 -27.50 -1.34 -14.54
CA ILE A 453 -27.58 -2.76 -14.97
C ILE A 453 -26.32 -3.18 -15.73
N GLY A 454 -25.82 -2.33 -16.64
CA GLY A 454 -24.60 -2.61 -17.40
C GLY A 454 -23.37 -2.74 -16.49
N GLY A 455 -23.35 -2.04 -15.35
CA GLY A 455 -22.29 -2.10 -14.35
C GLY A 455 -22.33 -3.33 -13.44
N VAL A 456 -23.48 -4.00 -13.25
CA VAL A 456 -23.60 -5.18 -12.40
C VAL A 456 -22.73 -6.35 -12.89
N LEU A 457 -22.64 -6.56 -14.21
CA LEU A 457 -21.85 -7.65 -14.78
C LEU A 457 -20.33 -7.46 -14.58
N PRO A 458 -19.72 -6.31 -14.95
CA PRO A 458 -18.33 -6.01 -14.61
C PRO A 458 -18.08 -5.99 -13.09
N PHE A 459 -19.03 -5.50 -12.30
CA PHE A 459 -18.91 -5.51 -10.84
C PHE A 459 -18.81 -6.93 -10.30
N GLY A 460 -19.66 -7.86 -10.74
CA GLY A 460 -19.59 -9.26 -10.32
C GLY A 460 -18.26 -9.93 -10.68
N ALA A 461 -17.71 -9.64 -11.87
CA ALA A 461 -16.40 -10.15 -12.28
C ALA A 461 -15.25 -9.60 -11.43
N VAL A 462 -15.28 -8.31 -11.12
CA VAL A 462 -14.24 -7.65 -10.31
C VAL A 462 -14.42 -7.93 -8.82
N PHE A 463 -15.63 -8.20 -8.33
CA PHE A 463 -15.91 -8.35 -6.89
C PHE A 463 -15.13 -9.50 -6.26
N ILE A 464 -14.98 -10.63 -6.95
CA ILE A 464 -14.20 -11.78 -6.47
C ILE A 464 -12.71 -11.39 -6.36
N GLU A 465 -12.17 -10.74 -7.39
CA GLU A 465 -10.79 -10.24 -7.37
C GLU A 465 -10.60 -9.14 -6.32
N LEU A 466 -11.60 -8.27 -6.13
CA LEU A 466 -11.59 -7.24 -5.10
C LEU A 466 -11.60 -7.88 -3.71
N PHE A 467 -12.32 -8.98 -3.51
CA PHE A 467 -12.26 -9.75 -2.27
C PHE A 467 -10.86 -10.33 -2.05
N PHE A 468 -10.20 -10.89 -3.07
CA PHE A 468 -8.82 -11.38 -2.94
C PHE A 468 -7.82 -10.24 -2.74
N ILE A 469 -7.96 -9.11 -3.44
CA ILE A 469 -7.12 -7.92 -3.26
C ILE A 469 -7.34 -7.34 -1.88
N LEU A 470 -8.59 -7.19 -1.41
CA LEU A 470 -8.89 -6.73 -0.07
C LEU A 470 -8.47 -7.75 0.98
N THR A 471 -8.54 -9.05 0.72
CA THR A 471 -8.03 -10.08 1.62
C THR A 471 -6.51 -10.14 1.59
N SER A 472 -5.85 -9.73 0.49
CA SER A 472 -4.40 -9.64 0.39
C SER A 472 -3.89 -8.34 1.00
N ILE A 473 -4.58 -7.22 0.83
CA ILE A 473 -4.31 -5.94 1.49
C ILE A 473 -4.67 -6.05 2.96
N CYS A 474 -5.82 -6.65 3.29
CA CYS A 474 -6.19 -6.97 4.65
C CYS A 474 -5.26 -8.04 5.19
N CYS A 475 -4.78 -9.05 4.45
CA CYS A 475 -3.74 -9.95 4.94
C CYS A 475 -2.46 -9.19 5.14
N VAL A 476 -2.03 -8.29 4.26
CA VAL A 476 -0.87 -7.43 4.51
C VAL A 476 -1.11 -6.57 5.75
N VAL A 477 -2.32 -6.02 5.94
CA VAL A 477 -2.74 -5.23 7.09
C VAL A 477 -3.02 -6.09 8.34
N LYS A 478 -3.28 -7.40 8.23
CA LYS A 478 -3.65 -8.39 9.27
C LYS A 478 -2.52 -9.38 9.56
N ILE A 479 -1.48 -9.35 8.73
CA ILE A 479 -0.10 -9.76 8.95
C ILE A 479 0.64 -8.56 9.57
N MET A 480 0.21 -7.31 9.32
CA MET A 480 0.62 -6.12 10.09
C MET A 480 -0.23 -5.86 11.35
N ASN A 481 -1.44 -6.44 11.47
CA ASN A 481 -2.37 -6.29 12.60
C ASN A 481 -2.93 -7.64 13.09
N GLY A 482 -2.20 -8.74 12.89
CA GLY A 482 -2.31 -10.00 13.64
C GLY A 482 -3.65 -10.74 13.82
N GLY A 483 -4.75 -10.36 13.18
CA GLY A 483 -6.08 -10.86 13.54
C GLY A 483 -6.35 -12.33 13.17
N GLY A 484 -5.94 -13.27 14.01
CA GLY A 484 -6.37 -14.67 13.98
C GLY A 484 -7.80 -14.84 14.52
N GLY A 485 -8.79 -14.21 13.88
CA GLY A 485 -10.21 -14.44 14.17
C GLY A 485 -10.73 -15.65 13.40
N ARG A 486 -11.14 -16.70 14.13
CA ARG A 486 -11.84 -17.89 13.59
C ARG A 486 -13.03 -17.47 12.72
N ILE A 487 -13.12 -18.06 11.53
CA ILE A 487 -14.37 -18.17 10.77
C ILE A 487 -15.21 -19.28 11.40
#